data_AF-A0A139HLY5-F1
#
_entry.id   AF-A0A139HLY5-F1
#
_cell.length_a   1.000
_cell.length_b   1.000
_cell.length_c   1.000
_cell.angle_alpha   90.00
_cell.angle_beta   90.00
_cell.angle_gamma   90.00
#
_symmetry.space_group_name_H-M   'P 1'
#
loop_
_entity.id
_entity.type
_entity.pdbx_description
1 polymer ?
#
loop_
_entity_poly.entity_id
_entity_poly.type
_entity_poly.pdbx_seq_one_letter_code
_entity_poly.pdbx_strand_id
1 'polypeptide(L)'
;MAAAGQQQQNVVEVLDRDSGSDSAYTDDDYRSYASTLTSSVENYQWIGGRRFHAYREGTYNFPNDEEEQDRLDLFHGIFTLRIDGKLHLAPVKEPSK
;
A
#
# COMPACT_ATOMS: atom_id res chain seq x y z
N MET A 1 -6.10 48.00 12.65
CA MET A 1 -6.53 47.18 13.80
C MET A 1 -7.23 45.95 13.25
N ALA A 2 -6.65 44.78 13.50
CA ALA A 2 -6.99 43.51 12.86
C ALA A 2 -8.29 42.90 13.42
N ALA A 3 -9.15 42.39 12.54
CA ALA A 3 -10.25 41.50 12.90
C ALA A 3 -9.72 40.07 12.95
N ALA A 4 -9.71 39.47 14.14
CA ALA A 4 -9.25 38.10 14.38
C ALA A 4 -10.31 37.11 13.87
N GLY A 5 -9.99 36.38 12.80
CA GLY A 5 -10.77 35.23 12.36
C GLY A 5 -10.57 34.07 13.32
N GLN A 6 -11.64 33.61 13.97
CA GLN A 6 -11.63 32.38 14.75
C GLN A 6 -11.86 31.20 13.79
N GLN A 7 -10.79 30.51 13.42
CA GLN A 7 -10.87 29.20 12.78
C GLN A 7 -11.32 28.18 13.86
N GLN A 8 -12.53 27.65 13.70
CA GLN A 8 -13.00 26.52 14.50
C GLN A 8 -12.18 25.29 14.11
N GLN A 9 -11.46 24.74 15.08
CA GLN A 9 -10.67 23.52 14.96
C GLN A 9 -11.64 22.34 14.92
N ASN A 10 -11.84 21.74 13.74
CA ASN A 10 -12.46 20.42 13.63
C ASN A 10 -11.48 19.40 14.18
N VAL A 11 -11.67 19.04 15.46
CA VAL A 11 -11.02 17.87 16.05
C VAL A 11 -11.76 16.65 15.49
N VAL A 12 -11.19 16.02 14.47
CA VAL A 12 -11.63 14.71 14.02
C VAL A 12 -11.11 13.71 15.05
N GLU A 13 -11.99 13.20 15.90
CA GLU A 13 -11.71 12.02 16.72
C GLU A 13 -11.34 10.88 15.76
N VAL A 14 -10.07 10.49 15.78
CA VAL A 14 -9.63 9.23 15.18
C VAL A 14 -10.18 8.16 16.11
N LEU A 15 -11.33 7.59 15.74
CA LEU A 15 -11.81 6.37 16.36
C LEU A 15 -10.76 5.30 16.07
N ASP A 16 -10.09 4.82 17.11
CA ASP A 16 -9.27 3.61 17.05
C ASP A 16 -10.18 2.48 16.54
N ARG A 17 -10.09 2.24 15.23
CA ARG A 17 -10.75 1.13 14.57
C ARG A 17 -10.04 -0.10 15.10
N ASP A 18 -10.63 -0.73 16.12
CA ASP A 18 -10.30 -2.08 16.54
C ASP A 18 -10.60 -3.00 15.35
N SER A 19 -9.64 -3.05 14.43
CA SER A 19 -9.63 -3.96 13.31
C SER A 19 -9.18 -5.28 13.90
N GLY A 20 -10.13 -5.98 14.52
CA GLY A 20 -10.04 -7.41 14.77
C GLY A 20 -9.66 -8.08 13.47
N SER A 21 -8.35 -8.24 13.28
CA SER A 21 -7.74 -8.79 12.09
C SER A 21 -8.09 -10.26 12.08
N ASP A 22 -9.09 -10.66 11.29
CA ASP A 22 -9.41 -12.06 10.98
C ASP A 22 -8.34 -12.69 10.07
N SER A 23 -7.09 -12.25 10.25
CA SER A 23 -5.95 -12.72 9.52
C SER A 23 -5.42 -13.97 10.19
N ALA A 24 -5.28 -15.04 9.42
CA ALA A 24 -4.62 -16.27 9.88
C ALA A 24 -3.15 -16.07 10.28
N TYR A 25 -2.61 -14.86 10.09
CA TYR A 25 -1.24 -14.47 10.41
C TYR A 25 -1.23 -13.36 11.45
N THR A 26 -0.43 -13.55 12.50
CA THR A 26 -0.26 -12.55 13.56
C THR A 26 0.76 -11.50 13.15
N ASP A 27 0.64 -10.28 13.66
CA ASP A 27 1.60 -9.20 13.42
C ASP A 27 3.05 -9.60 13.81
N ASP A 28 3.20 -10.44 14.85
CA ASP A 28 4.48 -10.97 15.29
C ASP A 28 5.15 -11.86 14.23
N ASP A 29 4.37 -12.65 13.49
CA ASP A 29 4.88 -13.45 12.38
C ASP A 29 5.45 -12.56 11.27
N TYR A 30 4.81 -11.41 11.03
CA TYR A 30 5.26 -10.46 10.02
C TYR A 30 6.57 -9.76 10.43
N ARG A 31 6.68 -9.39 11.70
CA ARG A 31 7.86 -8.71 12.24
C ARG A 31 9.10 -9.60 12.27
N SER A 32 8.93 -10.91 12.51
CA SER A 32 10.02 -11.86 12.56
C SER A 32 10.79 -11.96 11.24
N TYR A 33 10.07 -12.08 10.11
CA TYR A 33 10.71 -12.14 8.78
C TYR A 33 11.31 -10.78 8.37
N ALA A 34 10.72 -9.68 8.83
CA ALA A 34 11.11 -8.32 8.48
C ALA A 34 12.28 -7.77 9.34
N SER A 35 12.74 -8.53 10.33
CA SER A 35 13.74 -8.09 11.32
C SER A 35 15.07 -7.58 10.76
N THR A 36 15.42 -7.92 9.51
CA THR A 36 16.64 -7.44 8.82
C THR A 36 16.43 -6.11 8.09
N LEU A 37 15.20 -5.63 7.95
CA LEU A 37 14.92 -4.35 7.29
C LEU A 37 15.54 -3.19 8.09
N THR A 38 16.14 -2.25 7.37
CA THR A 38 16.64 -1.01 7.99
C THR A 38 15.45 -0.14 8.38
N SER A 39 15.53 0.53 9.53
CA SER A 39 14.48 1.45 10.01
C SER A 39 14.12 2.55 8.99
N SER A 40 15.03 2.90 8.09
CA SER A 40 14.78 3.85 7.01
C SER A 40 13.70 3.41 6.01
N VAL A 41 13.41 2.10 5.91
CA VAL A 41 12.38 1.56 5.01
C VAL A 41 10.97 1.89 5.51
N GLU A 42 10.79 2.12 6.81
CA GLU A 42 9.49 2.44 7.42
C GLU A 42 9.18 3.94 7.41
N ASN A 43 10.14 4.79 7.02
CA ASN A 43 9.98 6.25 7.00
C ASN A 43 9.16 6.73 5.79
N TYR A 44 7.91 6.29 5.69
CA TYR A 44 7.01 6.64 4.60
C TYR A 44 6.76 8.15 4.51
N GLN A 45 6.67 8.65 3.29
CA GLN A 45 6.28 10.03 3.05
C GLN A 45 4.76 10.15 2.90
N TRP A 46 4.21 11.20 3.47
CA TRP A 46 2.79 11.51 3.41
C TRP A 46 2.58 12.85 2.71
N ILE A 47 1.89 12.83 1.57
CA ILE A 47 1.62 14.03 0.77
C ILE A 47 0.12 14.08 0.50
N GLY A 48 -0.56 15.13 0.98
CA GLY A 48 -2.00 15.28 0.77
C GLY A 48 -2.85 14.13 1.33
N GLY A 49 -2.39 13.48 2.41
CA GLY A 49 -3.07 12.33 3.02
C GLY A 49 -2.78 10.98 2.36
N ARG A 50 -1.96 10.94 1.30
CA ARG A 50 -1.57 9.70 0.61
C ARG A 50 -0.18 9.25 1.05
N ARG A 51 0.04 7.94 1.15
CA ARG A 51 1.32 7.33 1.58
C ARG A 51 2.20 7.02 0.37
N PHE A 52 3.49 7.33 0.41
CA PHE A 52 4.46 7.04 -0.66
C PHE A 52 5.64 6.22 -0.15
N HIS A 53 6.31 5.50 -1.05
CA HIS A 53 7.45 4.63 -0.71
C HIS A 53 8.63 5.42 -0.12
N ALA A 54 9.14 4.94 1.03
CA ALA A 54 10.36 5.45 1.65
C ALA A 54 11.64 4.93 0.96
N TYR A 55 11.60 3.68 0.50
CA TYR A 55 12.72 3.04 -0.19
C TYR A 55 12.81 3.57 -1.63
N ARG A 56 13.99 4.10 -2.01
CA ARG A 56 14.26 4.71 -3.33
C ARG A 56 13.20 5.75 -3.71
N GLU A 57 12.98 6.69 -2.81
CA GLU A 57 12.11 7.84 -3.01
C GLU A 57 12.23 8.42 -4.44
N GLY A 58 11.09 8.65 -5.08
CA GLY A 58 11.02 9.22 -6.44
C GLY A 58 11.22 8.22 -7.58
N THR A 59 11.53 6.94 -7.33
CA THR A 59 11.53 5.91 -8.41
C THR A 59 10.14 5.39 -8.76
N TYR A 60 9.20 5.44 -7.81
CA TYR A 60 7.80 5.11 -8.03
C TYR A 60 6.93 6.32 -7.69
N ASN A 61 6.19 6.81 -8.68
CA ASN A 61 5.49 8.09 -8.60
C ASN A 61 4.08 7.98 -8.01
N PHE A 62 3.57 6.77 -7.82
CA PHE A 62 2.23 6.55 -7.29
C PHE A 62 2.26 6.29 -5.78
N PRO A 63 1.14 6.51 -5.08
CA PRO A 63 1.00 6.15 -3.69
C PRO A 63 1.20 4.65 -3.45
N ASN A 64 1.33 4.26 -2.18
CA ASN A 64 1.37 2.90 -1.69
C ASN A 64 0.43 2.76 -0.48
N ASP A 65 -0.75 3.35 -0.56
CA ASP A 65 -1.82 3.24 0.43
C ASP A 65 -2.84 2.15 0.03
N GLU A 66 -3.77 1.83 0.93
CA GLU A 66 -4.78 0.79 0.74
C GLU A 66 -5.63 1.04 -0.52
N GLU A 67 -6.02 2.30 -0.77
CA GLU A 67 -6.80 2.68 -1.96
C GLU A 67 -6.04 2.37 -3.26
N GLU A 68 -4.74 2.62 -3.31
CA GLU A 68 -3.92 2.28 -4.48
C GLU A 68 -3.68 0.77 -4.61
N GLN A 69 -3.59 0.03 -3.49
CA GLN A 69 -3.55 -1.43 -3.51
C GLN A 69 -4.84 -2.03 -4.10
N ASP A 70 -6.01 -1.53 -3.68
CA ASP A 70 -7.31 -1.95 -4.25
C ASP A 70 -7.38 -1.67 -5.76
N ARG A 71 -6.87 -0.52 -6.19
CA ARG A 71 -6.78 -0.18 -7.62
C ARG A 71 -5.89 -1.19 -8.36
N LEU A 72 -4.73 -1.54 -7.83
CA LEU A 72 -3.81 -2.51 -8.44
C LEU A 72 -4.42 -3.91 -8.53
N ASP A 73 -5.17 -4.33 -7.51
CA ASP A 73 -5.88 -5.62 -7.51
C ASP A 73 -6.96 -5.68 -8.59
N LEU A 74 -7.72 -4.59 -8.77
CA LEU A 74 -8.67 -4.50 -9.88
C LEU A 74 -7.97 -4.60 -11.24
N PHE A 75 -6.85 -3.89 -11.41
CA PHE A 75 -6.06 -3.94 -12.64
C PHE A 75 -5.54 -5.36 -12.91
N HIS A 76 -5.03 -6.05 -11.89
CA HIS A 76 -4.62 -7.45 -11.98
C HIS A 76 -5.78 -8.35 -12.44
N GLY A 77 -6.97 -8.18 -11.87
CA GLY A 77 -8.17 -8.90 -12.27
C GLY A 77 -8.52 -8.69 -13.75
N ILE A 78 -8.50 -7.43 -14.22
CA ILE A 78 -8.77 -7.08 -15.62
C ILE A 78 -7.77 -7.75 -16.56
N PHE A 79 -6.47 -7.70 -16.25
CA PHE A 79 -5.44 -8.33 -17.09
C PHE A 79 -5.56 -9.85 -17.10
N THR A 80 -5.86 -10.46 -15.95
CA THR A 80 -6.09 -11.91 -15.84
C THR A 80 -7.26 -12.34 -16.72
N LEU A 81 -8.37 -11.61 -16.70
CA LEU A 81 -9.51 -11.88 -17.57
C LEU A 81 -9.15 -11.70 -19.05
N ARG A 82 -8.39 -10.65 -19.37
CA ARG A 82 -7.95 -10.36 -20.75
C ARG A 82 -7.08 -11.47 -21.36
N ILE A 83 -6.34 -12.19 -20.54
CA ILE A 83 -5.46 -13.29 -20.98
C ILE A 83 -6.09 -14.67 -20.77
N ASP A 84 -7.41 -14.75 -20.56
CA ASP A 84 -8.15 -15.99 -20.28
C ASP A 84 -7.58 -16.78 -19.08
N GLY A 85 -7.00 -16.10 -18.09
CA GLY A 85 -6.33 -16.73 -16.95
C GLY A 85 -5.01 -17.42 -17.27
N LYS A 86 -4.43 -17.23 -18.47
CA LYS A 86 -3.11 -17.78 -18.83
C LYS A 86 -2.00 -17.07 -18.04
N LEU A 87 -0.99 -17.82 -17.59
CA LEU A 87 0.17 -17.25 -16.91
C LEU A 87 1.10 -16.46 -17.85
N HIS A 88 1.12 -16.82 -19.14
CA HIS A 88 1.94 -16.17 -20.14
C HIS A 88 1.27 -16.20 -21.51
N LEU A 89 1.52 -15.16 -22.31
CA LEU A 89 1.15 -15.10 -23.73
C LEU A 89 2.29 -15.53 -24.65
N ALA A 90 3.53 -15.56 -24.13
CA ALA A 90 4.68 -15.99 -24.89
C ALA A 90 4.59 -17.50 -25.20
N PRO A 91 5.04 -17.94 -26.39
CA PRO A 91 5.12 -19.36 -26.74
C PRO A 91 6.33 -19.99 -26.03
N VAL A 92 6.24 -20.15 -24.72
CA VAL A 92 7.29 -20.79 -23.91
C VAL A 92 7.21 -22.30 -24.16
N LYS A 93 8.30 -22.88 -24.66
CA LYS A 93 8.45 -24.34 -24.71
C LYS A 93 8.75 -24.83 -23.31
N GLU A 94 8.17 -25.97 -22.92
CA GLU A 94 8.55 -26.59 -21.65
C GLU A 94 10.07 -26.76 -21.60
N PRO A 95 10.72 -26.40 -20.47
CA PRO A 95 12.14 -26.65 -20.33
C PRO A 95 12.37 -28.15 -20.52
N SER A 96 13.28 -28.53 -21.42
CA SER A 96 13.65 -29.93 -21.57
C SER A 96 14.20 -30.41 -20.23
N LYS A 97 13.63 -31.50 -19.70
CA LYS A 97 14.15 -32.19 -18.51
C LYS A 97 15.61 -32.58 -18.67
#